data_AF-A0A7Y2G319-F1
#
_entry.id   AF-A0A7Y2G319-F1
#
_cell.length_a   1.000
_cell.length_b   1.000
_cell.length_c   1.000
_cell.angle_alpha   90.00
_cell.angle_beta   90.00
_cell.angle_gamma   90.00
#
_symmetry.space_group_name_H-M   'P 1'
#
loop_
_entity.id
_entity.type
_entity.pdbx_description
1 polymer ?
#
loop_
_entity_poly.entity_id
_entity_poly.type
_entity_poly.pdbx_seq_one_letter_code
_entity_poly.pdbx_strand_id
1 'polypeptide(L)' 'MLAYATKRLLQAVFILWAVATIAFFLTFLAGDPAELMIGDNWTAEQIENFRDYMGFDRPLPVQYSE' A
#
# COMPACT_ATOMS: atom_id res chain seq x y z
N MET A 1 28.70 -9.22 -19.30
CA MET A 1 27.83 -8.03 -19.34
C MET A 1 26.36 -8.37 -19.04
N LEU A 2 25.71 -9.22 -19.83
CA LEU A 2 24.28 -9.60 -19.62
C LEU A 2 23.97 -10.15 -18.22
N ALA A 3 24.72 -11.14 -17.72
CA ALA A 3 24.51 -11.69 -16.37
C ALA A 3 24.66 -10.64 -15.25
N TYR A 4 25.55 -9.66 -15.43
CA TYR A 4 25.72 -8.55 -14.49
C TYR A 4 24.53 -7.59 -14.55
N ALA A 5 24.06 -7.24 -15.76
CA ALA A 5 22.89 -6.40 -15.95
C ALA A 5 21.61 -7.04 -15.37
N THR A 6 21.40 -8.34 -15.60
CA THR A 6 20.26 -9.08 -15.04
C THR A 6 20.30 -9.13 -13.51
N LYS A 7 21.47 -9.43 -12.92
CA LYS A 7 21.64 -9.42 -11.46
C LYS A 7 21.30 -8.06 -10.87
N ARG A 8 21.77 -6.99 -11.51
CA ARG A 8 21.53 -5.61 -11.06
C ARG A 8 20.06 -5.19 -11.21
N LEU A 9 19.38 -5.61 -12.28
CA LEU A 9 17.94 -5.41 -12.47
C LEU A 9 17.12 -6.14 -11.39
N LEU A 10 17.44 -7.41 -11.11
CA LEU A 10 16.76 -8.16 -10.06
C LEU A 10 16.95 -7.53 -8.68
N GLN A 11 18.17 -7.05 -8.38
CA GLN A 11 18.43 -6.32 -7.14
C GLN A 11 17.62 -5.01 -7.06
N ALA A 12 17.55 -4.24 -8.15
CA ALA A 12 16.77 -3.01 -8.18
C ALA A 12 15.28 -3.27 -7.96
N VAL A 13 14.71 -4.26 -8.67
CA VAL A 13 13.31 -4.66 -8.51
C VAL A 13 13.06 -5.14 -7.07
N PHE A 14 13.95 -5.96 -6.51
CA PHE A 14 13.83 -6.44 -5.14
C PHE A 14 13.86 -5.31 -4.12
N ILE A 15 14.75 -4.32 -4.29
CA ILE A 15 14.83 -3.16 -3.40
C ILE A 15 13.55 -2.32 -3.50
N LEU A 16 13.07 -2.02 -4.71
CA LEU A 16 11.83 -1.26 -4.90
C LEU A 16 10.65 -1.99 -4.26
N TRP A 17 10.55 -3.31 -4.48
CA TRP A 17 9.51 -4.14 -3.88
C TRP A 17 9.60 -4.16 -2.35
N ALA A 18 10.80 -4.30 -1.78
CA ALA A 18 11.00 -4.27 -0.34
C ALA A 18 10.61 -2.90 0.26
N VAL A 19 11.01 -1.79 -0.37
CA VAL A 19 10.65 -0.45 0.08
C VAL A 19 9.14 -0.22 0.00
N ALA A 20 8.48 -0.63 -1.09
CA ALA A 20 7.03 -0.56 -1.23
C ALA A 20 6.31 -1.39 -0.17
N THR A 21 6.80 -2.62 0.09
CA THR A 21 6.28 -3.50 1.16
C THR A 21 6.37 -2.80 2.50
N ILE A 22 7.55 -2.29 2.85
CA ILE A 22 7.79 -1.62 4.13
C ILE A 22 6.90 -0.39 4.26
N ALA A 23 6.81 0.46 3.24
CA ALA A 23 5.96 1.64 3.24
C ALA A 23 4.49 1.28 3.44
N PHE A 24 3.98 0.29 2.71
CA PHE A 24 2.61 -0.22 2.85
C PHE A 24 2.31 -0.68 4.28
N PHE A 25 3.19 -1.51 4.87
CA PHE A 25 3.01 -1.96 6.25
C PHE A 25 3.11 -0.81 7.25
N LEU A 26 4.01 0.15 7.06
CA LEU A 26 4.12 1.32 7.94
C LEU A 26 2.85 2.17 7.90
N THR A 27 2.23 2.36 6.72
CA THR A 27 0.95 3.05 6.60
C THR A 27 -0.16 2.31 7.35
N PHE A 28 -0.24 0.98 7.20
CA PHE A 28 -1.21 0.15 7.92
C PHE A 28 -1.00 0.11 9.44
N LEU A 29 0.25 0.23 9.90
CA LEU A 29 0.60 0.33 11.31
C LEU A 29 0.32 1.72 11.90
N ALA A 30 0.33 2.77 11.07
CA ALA A 30 0.10 4.14 11.51
C ALA A 30 -1.39 4.45 11.78
N GLY A 31 -2.32 3.69 11.19
CA GLY A 31 -3.75 3.86 11.38
C GLY A 31 -4.55 3.27 10.22
N ASP A 32 -5.86 3.55 10.19
CA ASP A 32 -6.69 3.20 9.04
C ASP A 32 -6.30 4.06 7.81
N PRO A 33 -5.86 3.47 6.69
CA PRO A 33 -5.53 4.22 5.49
C PRO A 33 -6.70 5.06 4.97
N ALA A 34 -7.95 4.64 5.19
CA ALA A 34 -9.13 5.44 4.86
C ALA A 34 -9.16 6.73 5.70
N GLU A 35 -8.98 6.63 7.01
CA GLU A 35 -8.99 7.80 7.90
C GLU A 35 -7.83 8.75 7.62
N LEU A 36 -6.64 8.21 7.32
CA LEU A 36 -5.45 8.99 6.95
C LEU A 36 -5.63 9.80 5.65
N MET A 37 -6.43 9.29 4.71
CA MET A 37 -6.65 9.97 3.42
C MET A 37 -7.69 11.08 3.47
N ILE A 38 -8.72 10.94 4.30
CA ILE A 38 -9.90 11.83 4.26
C ILE A 38 -9.93 12.81 5.45
N GLY A 39 -9.18 12.53 6.51
CA GLY A 39 -9.06 13.37 7.70
C GLY A 39 -10.34 13.45 8.56
N ASP A 40 -10.31 14.23 9.63
CA ASP A 40 -11.34 14.27 10.69
C ASP A 40 -12.69 14.91 10.31
N ASN A 41 -12.86 15.35 9.05
CA ASN A 41 -14.06 16.09 8.63
C ASN A 41 -15.25 15.22 8.20
N TRP A 42 -15.09 13.89 8.20
CA TRP A 42 -16.10 12.96 7.68
C TRP A 42 -16.81 12.25 8.83
N THR A 43 -18.12 12.06 8.69
CA THR A 43 -18.89 11.24 9.65
C THR A 43 -18.50 9.76 9.51
N ALA A 44 -18.67 8.97 10.58
CA ALA A 44 -18.30 7.55 10.58
C ALA A 44 -18.93 6.76 9.41
N GLU A 45 -20.18 7.06 9.06
CA GLU A 45 -20.89 6.44 7.92
C GLU A 45 -20.26 6.82 6.57
N GLN A 46 -19.76 8.05 6.43
CA GLN A 46 -19.06 8.46 5.21
C GLN A 46 -17.67 7.82 5.09
N ILE A 47 -16.99 7.60 6.22
CA ILE A 47 -15.70 6.89 6.26
C ILE A 47 -15.88 5.43 5.85
N GLU A 48 -16.91 4.75 6.35
CA GLU A 48 -17.20 3.35 6.00
C GLU A 48 -17.55 3.20 4.51
N ASN A 49 -18.43 4.06 3.99
CA ASN A 49 -18.73 4.08 2.55
C ASN A 49 -17.50 4.38 1.68
N PHE A 50 -16.59 5.24 2.15
CA PHE A 50 -15.34 5.52 1.46
C PHE A 50 -14.36 4.35 1.52
N ARG A 51 -14.30 3.65 2.66
CA ARG A 51 -13.48 2.44 2.85
C ARG A 51 -13.90 1.35 1.86
N ASP A 52 -15.21 1.20 1.65
CA ASP A 52 -15.77 0.26 0.67
C ASP A 52 -15.49 0.71 -0.77
N TYR A 53 -15.69 1.99 -1.08
CA TYR A 53 -15.46 2.54 -2.43
C TYR A 53 -13.99 2.43 -2.87
N MET A 54 -13.05 2.72 -1.96
CA MET A 54 -11.60 2.58 -2.20
C MET A 54 -11.14 1.12 -2.12
N GLY A 55 -12.00 0.23 -1.61
CA GLY A 55 -11.70 -1.19 -1.45
C GLY A 55 -10.64 -1.46 -0.37
N PHE A 56 -10.57 -0.61 0.65
CA PHE A 56 -9.74 -0.79 1.85
C PHE A 56 -10.29 -1.89 2.79
N ASP A 57 -11.50 -2.40 2.53
CA ASP A 57 -12.06 -3.64 3.14
C ASP A 57 -11.43 -4.91 2.53
N ARG A 58 -10.81 -4.84 1.35
CA ARG A 58 -10.29 -6.04 0.67
C ARG A 58 -9.11 -6.66 1.43
N PRO A 59 -8.85 -7.97 1.29
CA PRO A 59 -7.70 -8.61 1.93
C PRO A 59 -6.40 -7.88 1.59
N LEU A 60 -5.52 -7.70 2.58
CA LEU A 60 -4.23 -6.99 2.42
C LEU A 60 -3.42 -7.39 1.17
N PRO A 61 -3.35 -8.67 0.76
CA PRO A 61 -2.64 -9.05 -0.46
C PRO A 61 -3.23 -8.43 -1.73
N VAL A 62 -4.55 -8.22 -1.76
CA VAL A 62 -5.25 -7.57 -2.89
C VAL A 62 -4.91 -6.09 -2.91
N GLN A 63 -4.97 -5.41 -1.74
CA GLN A 63 -4.63 -4.00 -1.62
C GLN A 63 -3.16 -3.70 -1.96
N TYR A 64 -2.25 -4.62 -1.64
CA TYR A 64 -0.83 -4.46 -1.95
C TYR A 64 -0.52 -4.60 -3.46
N SER A 65 -1.41 -5.23 -4.22
CA SER A 65 -1.21 -5.53 -5.65
C SER A 65 -1.92 -4.58 -6.62
N GLU A 66 -2.75 -3.66 -6.12
CA GLU A 66 -3.38 -2.60 -6.92
C GLU A 66 -2.56 -1.31 -6.91
#